data_AF-A0A238J2T1-F1
#
_entry.id   AF-A0A238J2T1-F1
#
_cell.length_a   1.000
_cell.length_b   1.000
_cell.length_c   1.000
_cell.angle_alpha   90.00
_cell.angle_beta   90.00
_cell.angle_gamma   90.00
#
_symmetry.space_group_name_H-M   'P 1'
#
loop_
_entity.id
_entity.type
_entity.pdbx_description
1 polymer ?
#
loop_
_entity_poly.entity_id
_entity_poly.type
_entity_poly.pdbx_seq_one_letter_code
_entity_poly.pdbx_strand_id
1 'polypeptide(L)'
;MRTTGFNELTKWSNLARLASGNLPKLTIVAPFVAFIILHNEPLQPVLELSDNRHSNPVIDYLALARFDIFYLGLIIIGLGVGLFSLFSPKQVTGYRSYDAFLEAKLRSQSPNSVIGSLRLSLEKFLAASREEPALVDPHGHKASFPRRFNESMAALLENALSREELSEHQLLKDNDEPAIDRILQIMHHREPSQRSIWKHLFAAMPQNAVDIYRIEYLVADYSRPAMRLSVFCFLGIGICVMLVPTIITTFLVIDDLTNAGAVAVSTQ
;
A
#
# COMPACT_ATOMS: atom_id res chain seq x y z
N MET A 1 7.65 18.28 6.60
CA MET A 1 6.62 18.61 5.58
C MET A 1 6.02 17.33 5.01
N ARG A 2 4.71 17.09 5.22
CA ARG A 2 3.81 16.13 4.51
C ARG A 2 4.20 14.63 4.37
N THR A 3 5.12 14.08 5.16
CA THR A 3 5.45 12.63 5.11
C THR A 3 4.29 11.73 5.54
N THR A 4 3.42 12.20 6.45
CA THR A 4 2.26 11.46 6.94
C THR A 4 1.25 11.15 5.84
N GLY A 5 0.93 12.14 4.99
CA GLY A 5 0.00 11.94 3.87
C GLY A 5 0.51 10.94 2.84
N PHE A 6 1.81 10.96 2.54
CA PHE A 6 2.40 10.00 1.60
C PHE A 6 2.42 8.57 2.16
N ASN A 7 2.73 8.40 3.45
CA ASN A 7 2.70 7.10 4.10
C ASN A 7 1.27 6.50 4.14
N GLU A 8 0.25 7.35 4.33
CA GLU A 8 -1.16 6.94 4.24
C GLU A 8 -1.57 6.53 2.81
N LEU A 9 -1.10 7.24 1.79
CA LEU A 9 -1.39 6.89 0.39
C LEU A 9 -0.75 5.55 -0.01
N THR A 10 0.46 5.28 0.49
CA THR A 10 1.25 4.10 0.14
C THR A 10 1.04 2.90 1.06
N LYS A 11 0.07 2.92 1.98
CA LYS A 11 -0.24 1.75 2.82
C LYS A 11 -0.65 0.54 1.99
N TRP A 12 -0.30 -0.67 2.45
CA TRP A 12 -0.58 -1.90 1.71
C TRP A 12 -2.06 -2.07 1.40
N SER A 13 -2.96 -1.63 2.26
CA SER A 13 -4.42 -1.73 2.09
C SER A 13 -4.94 -0.83 0.98
N ASN A 14 -4.32 0.34 0.75
CA ASN A 14 -4.63 1.20 -0.40
C ASN A 14 -4.06 0.60 -1.69
N LEU A 15 -2.82 0.13 -1.65
CA LEU A 15 -2.20 -0.57 -2.78
C LEU A 15 -2.97 -1.84 -3.14
N ALA A 16 -3.50 -2.55 -2.15
CA ALA A 16 -4.36 -3.72 -2.34
C ALA A 16 -5.65 -3.34 -3.07
N ARG A 17 -6.28 -2.19 -2.77
CA ARG A 17 -7.47 -1.76 -3.53
C ARG A 17 -7.16 -1.55 -5.01
N LEU A 18 -5.97 -1.06 -5.32
CA LEU A 18 -5.52 -0.89 -6.70
C LEU A 18 -5.12 -2.20 -7.37
N ALA A 19 -4.43 -3.10 -6.66
CA ALA A 19 -3.80 -4.30 -7.23
C ALA A 19 -4.63 -5.59 -7.08
N SER A 20 -5.55 -5.69 -6.12
CA SER A 20 -6.30 -6.92 -5.81
C SER A 20 -7.52 -7.15 -6.71
N GLY A 21 -7.93 -6.15 -7.48
CA GLY A 21 -9.03 -6.28 -8.43
C GLY A 21 -8.76 -7.35 -9.49
N ASN A 22 -9.83 -7.91 -10.05
CA ASN A 22 -9.70 -8.87 -11.17
C ASN A 22 -9.02 -8.25 -12.39
N LEU A 23 -9.21 -6.94 -12.59
CA LEU A 23 -8.68 -6.21 -13.74
C LEU A 23 -7.15 -6.09 -13.72
N PRO A 24 -6.48 -5.70 -12.62
CA PRO A 24 -5.02 -5.81 -12.49
C PRO A 24 -4.47 -7.22 -12.70
N LYS A 25 -5.17 -8.27 -12.26
CA LYS A 25 -4.73 -9.66 -12.49
C LYS A 25 -4.76 -10.01 -13.99
N LEU A 26 -5.74 -9.50 -14.73
CA LEU A 26 -5.77 -9.60 -16.18
C LEU A 26 -4.62 -8.82 -16.84
N THR A 27 -4.18 -7.70 -16.25
CA THR A 27 -3.00 -6.97 -16.77
C THR A 27 -1.69 -7.75 -16.69
N ILE A 28 -1.60 -8.80 -15.87
CA ILE A 28 -0.44 -9.71 -15.88
C ILE A 28 -0.44 -10.58 -17.15
N VAL A 29 -1.63 -10.96 -17.63
CA VAL A 29 -1.81 -11.80 -18.83
C VAL A 29 -1.85 -10.94 -20.10
N ALA A 30 -2.25 -9.68 -19.99
CA ALA A 30 -2.40 -8.76 -21.11
C ALA A 30 -1.13 -8.60 -21.97
N PRO A 31 0.09 -8.50 -21.42
CA PRO A 31 1.31 -8.51 -22.23
C PRO A 31 1.44 -9.76 -23.10
N PHE A 32 1.15 -10.94 -22.57
CA PHE A 32 1.23 -12.17 -23.36
C PHE A 32 0.21 -12.18 -24.50
N VAL A 33 -1.02 -11.72 -24.22
CA VAL A 33 -2.07 -11.60 -25.25
C VAL A 33 -1.69 -10.56 -26.30
N ALA A 34 -1.20 -9.38 -25.89
CA ALA A 34 -0.76 -8.33 -26.78
C ALA A 34 0.43 -8.78 -27.64
N PHE A 35 1.39 -9.49 -27.04
CA PHE A 35 2.52 -10.06 -27.76
C PHE A 35 2.06 -11.06 -28.82
N ILE A 36 1.14 -11.96 -28.46
CA ILE A 36 0.56 -12.92 -29.41
C ILE A 36 -0.16 -12.17 -30.53
N ILE A 37 -0.97 -11.14 -30.22
CA ILE A 37 -1.70 -10.36 -31.23
C ILE A 37 -0.72 -9.65 -32.18
N LEU A 38 0.28 -8.96 -31.65
CA LEU A 38 1.25 -8.18 -32.43
C LEU A 38 2.15 -9.07 -33.31
N HIS A 39 2.44 -10.30 -32.87
CA HIS A 39 3.31 -11.23 -33.59
C HIS A 39 2.52 -12.30 -34.36
N ASN A 40 1.18 -12.18 -34.42
CA ASN A 40 0.38 -13.07 -35.24
C ASN A 40 0.41 -12.58 -36.69
N GLU A 41 1.12 -13.31 -37.55
CA GLU A 41 1.20 -13.08 -39.01
C GLU A 41 -0.18 -12.77 -39.67
N PRO A 42 -1.30 -13.44 -39.33
CA PRO A 42 -2.61 -13.16 -39.92
C PRO A 42 -3.24 -11.82 -39.48
N LEU A 43 -2.78 -11.21 -38.38
CA LEU A 43 -3.32 -9.95 -37.86
C LEU A 43 -2.54 -8.72 -38.34
N GLN A 44 -1.31 -8.91 -38.84
CA GLN A 44 -0.49 -7.85 -39.41
C GLN A 44 -1.21 -7.04 -40.50
N PRO A 45 -1.93 -7.65 -41.48
CA PRO A 45 -2.61 -6.87 -42.52
C PRO A 45 -3.69 -5.92 -41.98
N VAL A 46 -4.33 -6.28 -40.86
CA VAL A 46 -5.37 -5.46 -40.22
C VAL A 46 -4.75 -4.28 -39.46
N LEU A 47 -3.54 -4.45 -38.93
CA LEU A 47 -2.76 -3.38 -38.30
C LEU A 47 -2.13 -2.45 -39.35
N GLU A 48 -1.64 -3.02 -40.45
CA GLU A 48 -1.11 -2.31 -41.63
C GLU A 48 -2.17 -1.51 -42.38
N LEU A 49 -3.46 -1.87 -42.30
CA LEU A 49 -4.56 -1.04 -42.82
C LEU A 49 -4.67 0.34 -42.14
N SER A 50 -3.97 0.55 -41.02
CA SER A 50 -3.82 1.87 -40.41
C SER A 50 -2.61 2.67 -40.89
N ASP A 51 -1.61 2.01 -41.50
CA ASP A 51 -0.47 2.67 -42.14
C ASP A 51 -0.96 3.40 -43.41
N ASN A 52 -0.49 4.63 -43.61
CA ASN A 52 -0.77 5.50 -44.77
C ASN A 52 -2.07 6.31 -44.74
N ARG A 53 -2.79 6.40 -43.61
CA ARG A 53 -3.99 7.27 -43.56
C ARG A 53 -3.69 8.76 -43.38
N HIS A 54 -2.53 9.10 -42.82
CA HIS A 54 -2.21 10.46 -42.41
C HIS A 54 -1.08 11.03 -43.27
N SER A 55 -1.24 12.27 -43.75
CA SER A 55 -0.22 12.91 -44.59
C SER A 55 1.03 13.35 -43.81
N ASN A 56 0.99 13.32 -42.47
CA ASN A 56 2.07 13.77 -41.60
C ASN A 56 2.87 12.59 -41.04
N PRO A 57 4.18 12.47 -41.33
CA PRO A 57 5.01 11.35 -40.87
C PRO A 57 5.14 11.25 -39.35
N VAL A 58 4.97 12.36 -38.62
CA VAL A 58 5.01 12.37 -37.16
C VAL A 58 3.78 11.69 -36.57
N ILE A 59 2.62 11.89 -37.20
CA ILE A 59 1.34 11.32 -36.79
C ILE A 59 1.33 9.81 -37.00
N ASP A 60 1.88 9.37 -38.13
CA ASP A 60 2.04 7.95 -38.47
C ASP A 60 2.97 7.23 -37.48
N TYR A 61 4.12 7.84 -37.16
CA TYR A 61 5.03 7.31 -36.13
C TYR A 61 4.36 7.20 -34.75
N LEU A 62 3.58 8.21 -34.34
CA LEU A 62 2.83 8.18 -33.09
C LEU A 62 1.74 7.09 -33.09
N ALA A 63 1.08 6.87 -34.23
CA ALA A 63 0.07 5.83 -34.39
C ALA A 63 0.67 4.41 -34.27
N LEU A 64 1.88 4.20 -34.76
CA LEU A 64 2.62 2.94 -34.59
C LEU A 64 3.13 2.77 -33.15
N ALA A 65 3.81 3.79 -32.61
CA ALA A 65 4.42 3.73 -31.28
C ALA A 65 3.41 3.57 -30.12
N ARG A 66 2.13 3.94 -30.33
CA ARG A 66 1.10 3.87 -29.27
C ARG A 66 0.92 2.46 -28.71
N PHE A 67 1.03 1.42 -29.55
CA PHE A 67 0.85 0.04 -29.11
C PHE A 67 2.05 -0.44 -28.26
N ASP A 68 3.26 -0.05 -28.65
CA ASP A 68 4.48 -0.35 -27.88
C ASP A 68 4.48 0.36 -26.53
N ILE A 69 4.07 1.64 -26.51
CA ILE A 69 3.95 2.41 -25.26
C ILE A 69 2.87 1.79 -24.35
N PHE A 70 1.72 1.41 -24.92
CA PHE A 70 0.67 0.72 -24.17
C PHE A 70 1.16 -0.59 -23.57
N TYR A 71 1.86 -1.41 -24.37
CA TYR A 71 2.46 -2.65 -23.95
C TYR A 71 3.50 -2.47 -22.83
N LEU A 72 4.38 -1.47 -22.96
CA LEU A 72 5.33 -1.10 -21.93
C LEU A 72 4.63 -0.72 -20.62
N GLY A 73 3.56 0.09 -20.71
CA GLY A 73 2.76 0.46 -19.54
C GLY A 73 2.12 -0.74 -18.85
N LEU A 74 1.58 -1.70 -19.61
CA LEU A 74 1.06 -2.96 -19.07
C LEU A 74 2.13 -3.80 -18.36
N ILE A 75 3.34 -3.92 -18.93
CA ILE A 75 4.45 -4.63 -18.29
C ILE A 75 4.81 -3.97 -16.95
N ILE A 76 4.93 -2.64 -16.92
CA ILE A 76 5.29 -1.89 -15.72
C ILE A 76 4.23 -2.08 -14.62
N ILE A 77 2.94 -2.02 -14.97
CA ILE A 77 1.83 -2.32 -14.04
C ILE A 77 1.90 -3.76 -13.57
N GLY A 78 2.06 -4.72 -14.48
CA GLY A 78 2.17 -6.15 -14.16
C GLY A 78 3.32 -6.44 -13.19
N LEU A 79 4.47 -5.79 -13.38
CA LEU A 79 5.59 -5.85 -12.45
C LEU A 79 5.22 -5.27 -11.08
N GLY A 80 4.54 -4.11 -11.05
CA GLY A 80 4.03 -3.50 -9.81
C GLY A 80 3.08 -4.44 -9.04
N VAL A 81 2.15 -5.10 -9.74
CA VAL A 81 1.23 -6.09 -9.15
C VAL A 81 1.98 -7.34 -8.67
N GLY A 82 2.98 -7.81 -9.43
CA GLY A 82 3.84 -8.93 -9.04
C GLY A 82 4.64 -8.64 -7.77
N LEU A 83 5.27 -7.45 -7.70
CA LEU A 83 5.97 -6.97 -6.51
C LEU A 83 5.00 -6.85 -5.32
N PHE A 84 3.80 -6.31 -5.54
CA PHE A 84 2.76 -6.26 -4.51
C PHE A 84 2.44 -7.66 -4.00
N SER A 85 2.18 -8.63 -4.88
CA SER A 85 1.85 -10.00 -4.47
C SER A 85 2.99 -10.70 -3.72
N LEU A 86 4.24 -10.39 -4.05
CA LEU A 86 5.42 -11.01 -3.44
C LEU A 86 5.74 -10.41 -2.06
N PHE A 87 5.62 -9.09 -1.91
CA PHE A 87 6.07 -8.39 -0.71
C PHE A 87 4.96 -8.01 0.26
N SER A 88 3.71 -8.00 -0.17
CA SER A 88 2.57 -7.67 0.70
C SER A 88 2.36 -8.73 1.78
N PRO A 89 2.03 -8.30 3.01
CA PRO A 89 1.75 -9.22 4.09
C PRO A 89 0.42 -9.94 3.86
N LYS A 90 0.39 -11.24 4.18
CA LYS A 90 -0.81 -12.09 4.07
C LYS A 90 -2.00 -11.56 4.89
N GLN A 91 -1.76 -10.79 5.95
CA GLN A 91 -2.80 -10.14 6.74
C GLN A 91 -3.61 -9.14 5.93
N VAL A 92 -2.98 -8.46 4.97
CA VAL A 92 -3.64 -7.44 4.14
C VAL A 92 -4.24 -8.06 2.87
N THR A 93 -3.58 -9.05 2.27
CA THR A 93 -4.05 -9.69 1.04
C THR A 93 -4.99 -10.86 1.24
N GLY A 94 -4.93 -11.53 2.40
CA GLY A 94 -5.76 -12.68 2.71
C GLY A 94 -7.21 -12.33 3.06
N TYR A 95 -7.48 -11.05 3.37
CA TYR A 95 -8.79 -10.58 3.78
C TYR A 95 -9.23 -9.42 2.90
N ARG A 96 -10.53 -9.41 2.54
CA ARG A 96 -11.09 -8.37 1.66
C ARG A 96 -11.11 -6.99 2.33
N SER A 97 -11.23 -6.97 3.64
CA SER A 97 -11.28 -5.74 4.45
C SER A 97 -10.63 -5.97 5.81
N TYR A 98 -10.32 -4.85 6.46
CA TYR A 98 -9.90 -4.82 7.86
C TYR A 98 -10.92 -5.49 8.79
N ASP A 99 -12.20 -5.23 8.59
CA ASP A 99 -13.27 -5.82 9.42
C ASP A 99 -13.35 -7.34 9.24
N ALA A 100 -13.14 -7.83 8.01
CA ALA A 100 -13.10 -9.27 7.74
C ALA A 100 -11.90 -9.95 8.43
N PHE A 101 -10.75 -9.26 8.48
CA PHE A 101 -9.59 -9.74 9.25
C PHE A 101 -9.90 -9.81 10.74
N LEU A 102 -10.50 -8.75 11.30
CA LEU A 102 -10.88 -8.71 12.70
C LEU A 102 -11.88 -9.80 13.05
N GLU A 103 -12.95 -9.94 12.28
CA GLU A 103 -14.00 -10.95 12.52
C GLU A 103 -13.40 -12.38 12.50
N ALA A 104 -12.54 -12.66 11.52
CA ALA A 104 -11.88 -13.95 11.41
C ALA A 104 -10.97 -14.23 12.63
N LYS A 105 -10.19 -13.24 13.07
CA LYS A 105 -9.31 -13.36 14.24
C LYS A 105 -10.09 -13.53 15.54
N LEU A 106 -11.14 -12.73 15.73
CA LEU A 106 -12.03 -12.79 16.90
C LEU A 106 -12.76 -14.13 16.98
N ARG A 107 -13.15 -14.73 15.84
CA ARG A 107 -13.75 -16.06 15.81
C ARG A 107 -12.80 -17.16 16.29
N SER A 108 -11.50 -17.03 15.99
CA SER A 108 -10.45 -17.97 16.40
C SER A 108 -9.71 -17.55 17.68
N GLN A 109 -10.25 -16.59 18.44
CA GLN A 109 -9.50 -15.98 19.52
C GLN A 109 -9.26 -16.97 20.67
N SER A 110 -8.02 -16.95 21.16
CA SER A 110 -7.62 -17.56 22.42
C SER A 110 -6.75 -16.56 23.19
N PRO A 111 -6.72 -16.61 24.53
CA PRO A 111 -5.86 -15.72 25.32
C PRO A 111 -4.40 -15.73 24.84
N ASN A 112 -3.88 -16.92 24.52
CA ASN A 112 -2.52 -17.08 23.99
C ASN A 112 -2.33 -16.45 22.60
N SER A 113 -3.33 -16.52 21.72
CA SER A 113 -3.25 -15.90 20.40
C SER A 113 -3.24 -14.37 20.47
N VAL A 114 -4.01 -13.78 21.40
CA VAL A 114 -4.06 -12.33 21.62
C VAL A 114 -2.71 -11.85 22.14
N ILE A 115 -2.21 -12.51 23.19
CA ILE A 115 -0.90 -12.21 23.78
C ILE A 115 0.23 -12.36 22.75
N GLY A 116 0.19 -13.45 21.96
CA GLY A 116 1.17 -13.70 20.90
C GLY A 116 1.13 -12.63 19.80
N SER A 117 -0.07 -12.21 19.39
CA SER A 117 -0.27 -11.16 18.39
C SER A 117 0.31 -9.82 18.86
N LEU A 118 0.01 -9.42 20.11
CA LEU A 118 0.59 -8.20 20.67
C LEU A 118 2.11 -8.29 20.70
N ARG A 119 2.66 -9.37 21.27
CA ARG A 119 4.11 -9.56 21.39
C ARG A 119 4.81 -9.43 20.03
N LEU A 120 4.31 -10.11 19.00
CA LEU A 120 4.88 -10.04 17.65
C LEU A 120 4.77 -8.63 17.05
N SER A 121 3.69 -7.91 17.33
CA SER A 121 3.49 -6.54 16.85
C SER A 121 4.48 -5.57 17.51
N LEU A 122 4.69 -5.72 18.83
CA LEU A 122 5.66 -4.93 19.59
C LEU A 122 7.09 -5.22 19.16
N GLU A 123 7.44 -6.50 18.94
CA GLU A 123 8.78 -6.89 18.49
C GLU A 123 9.12 -6.29 17.13
N LYS A 124 8.18 -6.33 16.18
CA LYS A 124 8.33 -5.67 14.87
C LYS A 124 8.47 -4.16 15.00
N PHE A 125 7.69 -3.55 15.89
CA PHE A 125 7.79 -2.11 16.16
C PHE A 125 9.17 -1.74 16.70
N LEU A 126 9.67 -2.51 17.67
CA LEU A 126 10.98 -2.32 18.27
C LEU A 126 12.12 -2.53 17.29
N ALA A 127 12.03 -3.55 16.42
CA ALA A 127 13.01 -3.80 15.37
C ALA A 127 13.09 -2.63 14.38
N ALA A 128 11.94 -2.18 13.86
CA ALA A 128 11.86 -1.02 12.98
C ALA A 128 12.34 0.27 13.66
N SER A 129 12.11 0.39 14.96
CA SER A 129 12.60 1.50 15.79
C SER A 129 14.12 1.54 15.99
N ARG A 130 14.83 0.43 15.78
CA ARG A 130 16.30 0.32 15.91
C ARG A 130 17.01 0.52 14.57
N GLU A 131 16.45 -0.01 13.49
CA GLU A 131 17.08 0.00 12.16
C GLU A 131 17.00 1.36 11.46
N GLU A 132 15.94 2.13 11.71
CA GLU A 132 15.81 3.49 11.19
C GLU A 132 16.12 4.49 12.32
N PRO A 133 17.29 5.16 12.33
CA PRO A 133 17.47 6.39 13.09
C PRO A 133 16.54 7.45 12.47
N ALA A 134 15.26 7.36 12.81
CA ALA A 134 14.18 8.04 12.13
C ALA A 134 14.32 9.56 12.26
N LEU A 135 13.97 10.27 11.18
CA LEU A 135 13.48 11.63 11.25
C LEU A 135 12.29 11.66 12.22
N VAL A 136 12.57 12.05 13.46
CA VAL A 136 11.58 12.30 14.49
C VAL A 136 10.86 13.58 14.09
N ASP A 137 9.55 13.52 13.85
CA ASP A 137 8.74 14.71 13.66
C ASP A 137 8.90 15.61 14.90
N PRO A 138 8.85 16.96 14.83
CA PRO A 138 8.82 17.87 15.98
C PRO A 138 7.96 17.44 17.19
N HIS A 139 6.97 16.56 16.99
CA HIS A 139 6.14 15.98 18.04
C HIS A 139 6.68 14.66 18.65
N GLY A 140 7.91 14.26 18.35
CA GLY A 140 8.51 13.03 18.89
C GLY A 140 8.06 11.75 18.18
N HIS A 141 7.31 11.85 17.08
CA HIS A 141 6.81 10.67 16.37
C HIS A 141 7.84 10.12 15.36
N LYS A 142 8.09 8.82 15.40
CA LYS A 142 8.91 8.14 14.39
C LYS A 142 8.12 8.00 13.09
N ALA A 143 8.72 8.44 11.98
CA ALA A 143 8.10 8.39 10.66
C ALA A 143 7.66 6.98 10.19
N SER A 144 8.26 5.93 10.76
CA SER A 144 7.98 4.54 10.40
C SER A 144 6.59 4.05 10.82
N PHE A 145 5.99 4.64 11.86
CA PHE A 145 4.67 4.23 12.34
C PHE A 145 3.66 5.39 12.32
N PRO A 146 2.42 5.11 11.88
CA PRO A 146 1.38 6.13 11.85
C PRO A 146 0.98 6.54 13.26
N ARG A 147 0.60 7.81 13.42
CA ARG A 147 0.06 8.37 14.68
C ARG A 147 -1.03 7.48 15.30
N ARG A 148 -1.89 6.88 14.47
CA ARG A 148 -2.95 5.96 14.89
C ARG A 148 -2.45 4.72 15.63
N PHE A 149 -1.26 4.21 15.30
CA PHE A 149 -0.66 3.08 16.02
C PHE A 149 -0.32 3.50 17.45
N ASN A 150 0.31 4.66 17.61
CA ASN A 150 0.68 5.19 18.93
C ASN A 150 -0.57 5.48 19.76
N GLU A 151 -1.59 6.10 19.17
CA GLU A 151 -2.88 6.35 19.82
C GLU A 151 -3.56 5.04 20.25
N SER A 152 -3.56 4.01 19.38
CA SER A 152 -4.13 2.70 19.73
C SER A 152 -3.36 2.00 20.85
N MET A 153 -2.03 2.13 20.85
CA MET A 153 -1.17 1.57 21.88
C MET A 153 -1.35 2.30 23.21
N ALA A 154 -1.42 3.64 23.18
CA ALA A 154 -1.69 4.46 24.36
C ALA A 154 -3.04 4.09 24.98
N ALA A 155 -4.10 4.03 24.16
CA ALA A 155 -5.43 3.62 24.62
C ALA A 155 -5.44 2.19 25.20
N LEU A 156 -4.73 1.25 24.56
CA LEU A 156 -4.58 -0.11 25.08
C LEU A 156 -3.94 -0.11 26.47
N LEU A 157 -2.90 0.71 26.66
CA LEU A 157 -2.16 0.79 27.91
C LEU A 157 -2.96 1.48 29.01
N GLU A 158 -3.66 2.57 28.69
CA GLU A 158 -4.58 3.27 29.62
C GLU A 158 -5.74 2.37 30.06
N ASN A 159 -6.24 1.51 29.18
CA ASN A 159 -7.28 0.55 29.51
C ASN A 159 -6.75 -0.65 30.31
N ALA A 160 -5.47 -1.01 30.14
CA ALA A 160 -4.88 -2.20 30.74
C ALA A 160 -4.13 -1.94 32.05
N LEU A 161 -3.71 -0.70 32.31
CA LEU A 161 -2.95 -0.30 33.48
C LEU A 161 -3.65 0.87 34.17
N SER A 162 -3.73 0.84 35.49
CA SER A 162 -4.24 1.98 36.25
C SER A 162 -3.28 3.17 36.15
N ARG A 163 -3.82 4.40 36.30
CA ARG A 163 -3.03 5.63 36.26
C ARG A 163 -1.98 5.67 37.38
N GLU A 164 -2.28 5.06 38.51
CA GLU A 164 -1.37 4.92 39.66
C GLU A 164 -0.17 4.03 39.29
N GLU A 165 -0.40 2.89 38.65
CA GLU A 165 0.68 2.01 38.17
C GLU A 165 1.55 2.68 37.09
N LEU A 166 0.92 3.43 36.18
CA LEU A 166 1.63 4.21 35.14
C LEU A 166 2.52 5.30 35.76
N SER A 167 2.04 5.98 36.80
CA SER A 167 2.79 7.02 37.51
C SER A 167 3.92 6.44 38.36
N GLU A 168 3.65 5.37 39.11
CA GLU A 168 4.62 4.68 39.98
C GLU A 168 5.87 4.25 39.21
N HIS A 169 5.71 3.81 37.96
CA HIS A 169 6.79 3.30 37.14
C HIS A 169 7.42 4.36 36.21
N GLN A 170 7.11 5.65 36.40
CA GLN A 170 7.61 6.75 35.56
C GLN A 170 7.35 6.52 34.05
N LEU A 171 6.21 5.88 33.75
CA LEU A 171 5.78 5.54 32.39
C LEU A 171 4.96 6.65 31.74
N LEU A 172 4.73 7.76 32.45
CA LEU A 172 4.10 8.96 31.93
C LEU A 172 5.17 9.95 31.47
N LYS A 173 4.93 10.64 30.36
CA LYS A 173 5.68 11.83 29.95
C LYS A 173 5.24 13.03 30.80
N ASP A 174 5.99 14.14 30.71
CA ASP A 174 5.65 15.41 31.39
C ASP A 174 4.25 15.95 31.04
N ASN A 175 3.65 15.48 29.95
CA ASN A 175 2.29 15.82 29.51
C ASN A 175 1.22 14.79 29.91
N ASP A 176 1.48 13.90 30.86
CA ASP A 176 0.60 12.79 31.26
C ASP A 176 0.29 11.77 30.15
N GLU A 177 0.97 11.80 29.01
CA GLU A 177 0.84 10.77 27.98
C GLU A 177 1.70 9.54 28.28
N PRO A 178 1.22 8.32 28.02
CA PRO A 178 2.03 7.12 28.20
C PRO A 178 3.27 7.17 27.29
N ALA A 179 4.44 7.02 27.90
CA ALA A 179 5.74 6.98 27.24
C ALA A 179 5.92 5.63 26.54
N ILE A 180 5.23 5.44 25.40
CA ILE A 180 5.20 4.19 24.63
C ILE A 180 6.61 3.63 24.41
N ASP A 181 7.60 4.47 24.08
CA ASP A 181 8.98 4.03 23.89
C ASP A 181 9.60 3.41 25.15
N ARG A 182 9.36 3.99 26.33
CA ARG A 182 9.84 3.47 27.62
C ARG A 182 9.13 2.17 27.97
N ILE A 183 7.81 2.14 27.79
CA ILE A 183 6.97 0.96 28.03
C ILE A 183 7.44 -0.18 27.12
N LEU A 184 7.69 0.08 25.83
CA LEU A 184 8.22 -0.90 24.88
C LEU A 184 9.62 -1.39 25.26
N GLN A 185 10.51 -0.51 25.72
CA GLN A 185 11.85 -0.90 26.17
C GLN A 185 11.79 -1.81 27.39
N ILE A 186 10.97 -1.43 28.38
CA ILE A 186 10.61 -2.27 29.52
C ILE A 186 10.03 -3.61 29.04
N MET A 187 9.16 -3.54 28.03
CA MET A 187 8.52 -4.72 27.50
C MET A 187 9.52 -5.71 26.89
N HIS A 188 10.57 -5.18 26.28
CA HIS A 188 11.64 -5.98 25.70
C HIS A 188 12.58 -6.58 26.77
N HIS A 189 12.94 -5.82 27.81
CA HIS A 189 13.98 -6.24 28.75
C HIS A 189 13.50 -7.26 29.79
N ARG A 190 12.17 -7.50 29.89
CA ARG A 190 11.56 -8.47 30.82
C ARG A 190 12.19 -8.41 32.22
N GLU A 191 12.37 -7.19 32.73
CA GLU A 191 12.99 -7.01 34.04
C GLU A 191 12.19 -7.75 35.12
N PRO A 192 12.84 -8.57 35.98
CA PRO A 192 12.17 -9.32 37.03
C PRO A 192 11.39 -8.43 38.02
N SER A 193 11.85 -7.20 38.21
CA SER A 193 11.23 -6.17 39.06
C SER A 193 9.83 -5.78 38.60
N GLN A 194 9.51 -5.93 37.31
CA GLN A 194 8.25 -5.45 36.73
C GLN A 194 7.21 -6.56 36.49
N ARG A 195 7.41 -7.74 37.08
CA ARG A 195 6.49 -8.90 36.94
C ARG A 195 5.04 -8.62 37.33
N SER A 196 4.76 -7.67 38.22
CA SER A 196 3.38 -7.31 38.61
C SER A 196 2.64 -6.62 37.46
N ILE A 197 3.24 -5.59 36.86
CA ILE A 197 2.70 -4.87 35.69
C ILE A 197 2.35 -5.86 34.59
N TRP A 198 3.23 -6.82 34.34
CA TRP A 198 3.01 -7.86 33.34
C TRP A 198 1.79 -8.71 33.62
N LYS A 199 1.60 -9.13 34.87
CA LYS A 199 0.42 -9.91 35.25
C LYS A 199 -0.86 -9.12 35.01
N HIS A 200 -0.89 -7.84 35.36
CA HIS A 200 -2.06 -6.97 35.15
C HIS A 200 -2.32 -6.73 33.65
N LEU A 201 -1.27 -6.39 32.90
CA LEU A 201 -1.35 -6.21 31.46
C LEU A 201 -1.85 -7.48 30.77
N PHE A 202 -1.26 -8.65 31.04
CA PHE A 202 -1.68 -9.92 30.44
C PHE A 202 -3.09 -10.36 30.88
N ALA A 203 -3.52 -10.01 32.10
CA ALA A 203 -4.88 -10.27 32.55
C ALA A 203 -5.92 -9.40 31.82
N ALA A 204 -5.55 -8.17 31.45
CA ALA A 204 -6.42 -7.25 30.72
C ALA A 204 -6.45 -7.49 29.20
N MET A 205 -5.38 -8.06 28.61
CA MET A 205 -5.25 -8.27 27.16
C MET A 205 -6.43 -9.01 26.49
N PRO A 206 -6.97 -10.12 27.05
CA PRO A 206 -8.09 -10.82 26.42
C PRO A 206 -9.35 -9.95 26.28
N GLN A 207 -9.55 -8.98 27.18
CA GLN A 207 -10.68 -8.05 27.13
C GLN A 207 -10.49 -7.01 26.03
N ASN A 208 -9.23 -6.70 25.67
CA ASN A 208 -8.85 -5.73 24.65
C ASN A 208 -8.37 -6.38 23.34
N ALA A 209 -8.87 -7.59 23.01
CA ALA A 209 -8.43 -8.34 21.84
C ALA A 209 -8.61 -7.57 20.51
N VAL A 210 -9.68 -6.77 20.40
CA VAL A 210 -9.97 -5.95 19.21
C VAL A 210 -8.85 -4.94 18.93
N ASP A 211 -8.40 -4.21 19.95
CA ASP A 211 -7.34 -3.22 19.81
C ASP A 211 -6.00 -3.87 19.50
N ILE A 212 -5.73 -5.03 20.10
CA ILE A 212 -4.51 -5.79 19.82
C ILE A 212 -4.48 -6.28 18.37
N TYR A 213 -5.57 -6.84 17.86
CA TYR A 213 -5.64 -7.25 16.45
C TYR A 213 -5.66 -6.05 15.50
N ARG A 214 -6.21 -4.89 15.91
CA ARG A 214 -6.07 -3.62 15.18
C ARG A 214 -4.60 -3.24 15.03
N ILE A 215 -3.86 -3.26 16.13
CA ILE A 215 -2.43 -2.97 16.16
C ILE A 215 -1.66 -3.95 15.26
N GLU A 216 -1.95 -5.26 15.32
CA GLU A 216 -1.36 -6.28 14.44
C GLU A 216 -1.56 -5.94 12.96
N TYR A 217 -2.81 -5.60 12.59
CA TYR A 217 -3.13 -5.23 11.22
C TYR A 217 -2.39 -3.96 10.78
N LEU A 218 -2.36 -2.93 11.62
CA LEU A 218 -1.64 -1.68 11.33
C LEU A 218 -0.15 -1.93 11.14
N VAL A 219 0.50 -2.73 11.99
CA VAL A 219 1.93 -3.06 11.81
C VAL A 219 2.16 -3.77 10.48
N ALA A 220 1.28 -4.69 10.10
CA ALA A 220 1.36 -5.33 8.79
C ALA A 220 1.16 -4.32 7.66
N ASP A 221 0.16 -3.44 7.76
CA ASP A 221 -0.23 -2.49 6.71
C ASP A 221 0.85 -1.45 6.38
N TYR A 222 1.69 -1.10 7.36
CA TYR A 222 2.79 -0.15 7.21
C TYR A 222 4.17 -0.81 7.09
N SER A 223 4.24 -2.14 7.11
CA SER A 223 5.51 -2.86 6.98
C SER A 223 6.22 -2.58 5.64
N ARG A 224 7.56 -2.67 5.63
CA ARG A 224 8.42 -2.58 4.43
C ARG A 224 8.16 -1.30 3.59
N PRO A 225 8.44 -0.09 4.14
CA PRO A 225 8.14 1.18 3.46
C PRO A 225 8.81 1.32 2.09
N ALA A 226 10.06 0.85 1.95
CA ALA A 226 10.77 0.86 0.67
C ALA A 226 10.03 0.05 -0.41
N MET A 227 9.55 -1.14 -0.08
CA MET A 227 8.79 -1.97 -1.03
C MET A 227 7.44 -1.37 -1.39
N ARG A 228 6.76 -0.75 -0.41
CA ARG A 228 5.51 0.00 -0.66
C ARG A 228 5.73 1.13 -1.65
N LEU A 229 6.80 1.91 -1.46
CA LEU A 229 7.19 2.98 -2.36
C LEU A 229 7.49 2.44 -3.76
N SER A 230 8.27 1.37 -3.87
CA SER A 230 8.56 0.74 -5.17
C SER A 230 7.29 0.33 -5.90
N VAL A 231 6.39 -0.41 -5.23
CA VAL A 231 5.10 -0.83 -5.80
C VAL A 231 4.28 0.37 -6.24
N PHE A 232 4.16 1.40 -5.39
CA PHE A 232 3.45 2.63 -5.70
C PHE A 232 4.03 3.32 -6.94
N CYS A 233 5.34 3.44 -7.04
CA CYS A 233 6.03 4.04 -8.19
C CYS A 233 5.79 3.24 -9.47
N PHE A 234 5.92 1.90 -9.44
CA PHE A 234 5.64 1.08 -10.63
C PHE A 234 4.20 1.22 -11.09
N LEU A 235 3.23 1.14 -10.18
CA LEU A 235 1.81 1.34 -10.53
C LEU A 235 1.57 2.75 -11.09
N GLY A 236 2.10 3.78 -10.44
CA GLY A 236 1.94 5.17 -10.87
C GLY A 236 2.56 5.44 -12.25
N ILE A 237 3.82 5.03 -12.45
CA ILE A 237 4.52 5.17 -13.74
C ILE A 237 3.79 4.39 -14.83
N GLY A 238 3.40 3.15 -14.56
CA GLY A 238 2.70 2.33 -15.54
C GLY A 238 1.36 2.91 -15.96
N ILE A 239 0.59 3.46 -15.00
CA ILE A 239 -0.67 4.19 -15.29
C ILE A 239 -0.38 5.44 -16.14
N CYS A 240 0.63 6.25 -15.78
CA CYS A 240 1.01 7.43 -16.55
C CYS A 240 1.42 7.08 -17.99
N VAL A 241 2.19 6.00 -18.17
CA VAL A 241 2.60 5.50 -19.50
C VAL A 241 1.37 5.04 -20.29
N MET A 242 0.42 4.34 -19.68
CA MET A 242 -0.82 3.90 -20.33
C MET A 242 -1.76 5.05 -20.74
N LEU A 243 -1.64 6.23 -20.13
CA LEU A 243 -2.40 7.41 -20.54
C LEU A 243 -1.88 8.01 -21.86
N VAL A 244 -0.59 7.84 -22.18
CA VAL A 244 0.01 8.43 -23.39
C VAL A 244 -0.66 7.93 -24.68
N PRO A 245 -0.86 6.62 -24.92
CA PRO A 245 -1.60 6.11 -26.08
C PRO A 245 -3.02 6.66 -26.19
N THR A 246 -3.69 6.89 -25.04
CA THR A 246 -5.05 7.43 -24.99
C THR A 246 -5.06 8.89 -25.45
N ILE A 247 -4.10 9.68 -24.99
CA ILE A 247 -3.91 11.07 -25.43
C ILE A 247 -3.59 11.11 -26.93
N ILE A 248 -2.65 10.28 -27.40
CA ILE A 248 -2.32 10.16 -28.83
C ILE A 248 -3.57 9.85 -29.65
N THR A 249 -4.33 8.82 -29.26
CA THR A 249 -5.54 8.42 -29.99
C THR A 249 -6.58 9.54 -30.00
N THR A 250 -6.71 10.29 -28.91
CA THR A 250 -7.62 11.45 -28.86
C THR A 250 -7.19 12.54 -29.85
N PHE A 251 -5.89 12.85 -29.93
CA PHE A 251 -5.37 13.80 -30.91
C PHE A 251 -5.58 13.32 -32.35
N LEU A 252 -5.35 12.03 -32.64
CA LEU A 252 -5.60 11.44 -33.96
C LEU A 252 -7.05 11.60 -34.40
N VAL A 253 -8.00 11.29 -33.52
CA VAL A 253 -9.43 11.41 -33.82
C VAL A 253 -9.83 12.88 -34.07
N ILE A 254 -9.26 13.82 -33.31
CA ILE A 254 -9.54 15.25 -33.52
C ILE A 254 -8.99 15.70 -34.88
N ASP A 255 -7.76 15.32 -35.23
CA ASP A 255 -7.14 15.65 -36.51
C ASP A 255 -7.99 15.13 -37.69
N ASP A 256 -8.38 13.84 -37.64
CA ASP A 256 -9.25 13.21 -38.64
C ASP A 256 -10.59 13.95 -38.80
N LEU A 257 -11.24 14.34 -37.69
CA LEU A 257 -12.50 15.08 -37.73
C LEU A 257 -12.32 16.47 -38.34
N THR A 258 -11.23 17.16 -38.04
CA THR A 258 -10.95 18.49 -38.62
C THR A 258 -10.67 18.42 -40.12
N ASN A 259 -9.91 17.42 -40.57
CA ASN A 259 -9.60 17.21 -41.98
C ASN A 259 -10.85 16.81 -42.78
N ALA A 260 -11.69 15.91 -42.24
CA ALA A 260 -12.95 15.53 -42.87
C ALA A 260 -13.92 16.72 -43.03
N GLY A 261 -13.99 17.60 -42.03
CA GLY A 261 -14.77 18.83 -42.10
C GLY A 261 -14.29 19.81 -43.16
N ALA A 262 -12.97 19.97 -43.32
CA ALA A 262 -12.38 20.85 -44.34
C ALA A 262 -12.70 20.39 -45.78
N VAL A 263 -12.65 19.08 -46.04
CA VAL A 263 -12.97 18.52 -47.36
C VAL A 263 -14.44 18.74 -47.72
N ALA A 264 -15.36 18.61 -46.75
CA ALA A 264 -16.78 18.85 -46.95
C ALA A 264 -17.12 20.32 -47.28
N VAL A 265 -16.34 21.28 -46.76
CA VAL A 265 -16.52 22.71 -47.07
C VAL A 265 -15.99 23.07 -48.46
N SER A 266 -14.92 22.42 -48.92
CA SER A 266 -14.35 22.67 -50.27
C SER A 266 -15.15 22.12 -51.44
N THR A 267 -16.15 21.27 -51.17
CA THR A 267 -17.00 20.63 -52.19
C THR A 267 -18.37 21.29 -52.36
N GLN A 268 -18.65 22.37 -51.61
CA GLN A 268 -19.80 23.26 -51.81
C GLN A 268 -19.38 24.52 -52.56
#